data_AF-A0AAV7A182-F1
#
_entry.id   AF-A0AAV7A182-F1
#
_cell.length_a   1.000
_cell.length_b   1.000
_cell.length_c   1.000
_cell.angle_alpha   90.00
_cell.angle_beta   90.00
_cell.angle_gamma   90.00
#
_symmetry.space_group_name_H-M   'P 1'
#
loop_
_entity.id
_entity.type
_entity.pdbx_description
1 polymer ?
#
loop_
_entity_poly.entity_id
_entity_poly.type
_entity_poly.pdbx_seq_one_letter_code
_entity_poly.pdbx_strand_id
1 'polypeptide(L)'
;MEQTISISSLKKLAAMPDHTDVSLSPEERVRALSKLGCNITINEDITPRRYFRSGVEMERMASVYLDEGNLENAFVLYNKFITLFVEKLPNHRDYQQCEIPEKQVILKVGIIIS
;
A
#
# COMPACT_ATOMS: atom_id res chain seq x y z
N MET A 1 -16.62 36.73 -20.66
CA MET A 1 -16.21 36.65 -19.24
C MET A 1 -15.29 35.46 -19.11
N GLU A 2 -13.99 35.70 -19.14
CA GLU A 2 -12.97 34.66 -18.95
C GLU A 2 -13.03 34.20 -17.49
N GLN A 3 -13.49 32.97 -17.25
CA GLN A 3 -13.39 32.34 -15.93
C GLN A 3 -11.95 31.89 -15.74
N THR A 4 -11.19 32.65 -14.95
CA THR A 4 -9.84 32.28 -14.54
C THR A 4 -9.90 31.03 -13.67
N ILE A 5 -9.64 29.87 -14.27
CA ILE A 5 -9.50 28.61 -13.52
C ILE A 5 -8.25 28.75 -12.65
N SER A 6 -8.44 28.83 -11.33
CA SER A 6 -7.34 28.91 -10.36
C SER A 6 -6.45 27.66 -10.44
N ILE A 7 -5.14 27.86 -10.35
CA ILE A 7 -4.15 26.77 -10.21
C ILE A 7 -4.47 25.88 -9.00
N SER A 8 -5.11 26.41 -7.95
CA SER A 8 -5.58 25.61 -6.80
C SER A 8 -6.70 24.63 -7.17
N SER A 9 -7.59 25.01 -8.09
CA SER A 9 -8.66 24.14 -8.62
C SER A 9 -8.09 23.05 -9.53
N LEU A 10 -7.05 23.38 -10.32
CA LEU A 10 -6.35 22.38 -11.14
C LEU A 10 -5.55 21.38 -10.28
N LYS A 11 -4.94 21.83 -9.18
CA LYS A 11 -4.30 20.93 -8.21
C LYS A 11 -5.32 20.00 -7.54
N LYS A 12 -6.54 20.48 -7.23
CA LYS A 12 -7.63 19.64 -6.70
C LYS A 12 -8.13 18.59 -7.69
N LEU A 13 -8.07 18.84 -9.01
CA LEU A 13 -8.44 17.85 -10.03
C LEU A 13 -7.35 16.79 -10.29
N ALA A 14 -6.09 17.09 -10.01
CA ALA A 14 -4.95 16.19 -10.26
C ALA A 14 -4.40 15.50 -9.00
N ALA A 15 -4.71 16.01 -7.81
CA ALA A 15 -4.25 15.43 -6.55
C ALA A 15 -5.21 14.33 -6.11
N MET A 16 -4.65 13.17 -5.77
CA MET A 16 -5.36 12.17 -4.97
C MET A 16 -5.94 12.86 -3.73
N PRO A 17 -7.17 12.52 -3.29
CA PRO A 17 -7.77 13.11 -2.10
C PRO A 17 -6.77 13.02 -0.95
N ASP A 18 -6.58 14.12 -0.24
CA ASP A 18 -5.62 14.21 0.85
C ASP A 18 -6.28 13.71 2.13
N HIS A 19 -5.73 12.65 2.73
CA HIS A 19 -6.17 12.13 4.02
C HIS A 19 -6.17 13.15 5.17
N THR A 20 -5.41 14.24 5.06
CA THR A 20 -5.38 15.33 6.05
C THR A 20 -6.47 16.38 5.85
N ASP A 21 -7.21 16.33 4.74
CA ASP A 21 -8.30 17.27 4.47
C ASP A 21 -9.51 16.97 5.36
N VAL A 22 -9.64 17.77 6.43
CA VAL A 22 -10.73 17.66 7.41
C VAL A 22 -12.10 18.05 6.86
N SER A 23 -12.18 18.62 5.65
CA SER A 23 -13.46 18.88 4.99
C SER A 23 -14.06 17.62 4.35
N LEU A 24 -13.25 16.57 4.15
CA LEU A 24 -13.69 15.27 3.67
C LEU A 24 -14.32 14.45 4.79
N SER A 25 -15.23 13.55 4.42
CA SER A 25 -15.75 12.54 5.35
C SER A 25 -14.63 11.62 5.85
N PRO A 26 -14.75 11.05 7.06
CA PRO A 26 -13.80 10.07 7.57
C PRO A 26 -13.55 8.90 6.59
N GLU A 27 -14.60 8.43 5.91
CA GLU A 27 -14.53 7.35 4.94
C GLU A 27 -13.69 7.73 3.71
N GLU A 28 -13.82 8.96 3.22
CA GLU A 28 -13.00 9.47 2.12
C GLU A 28 -11.53 9.60 2.50
N ARG A 29 -11.25 10.02 3.73
CA ARG A 29 -9.88 10.14 4.26
C ARG A 29 -9.21 8.78 4.42
N VAL A 30 -9.94 7.77 4.93
CA VAL A 30 -9.45 6.39 4.98
C VAL A 30 -9.25 5.81 3.58
N ARG A 31 -10.15 6.11 2.63
CA ARG A 31 -10.00 5.68 1.24
C ARG A 31 -8.76 6.31 0.58
N ALA A 32 -8.43 7.56 0.90
CA ALA A 32 -7.20 8.21 0.48
C ALA A 32 -5.97 7.45 1.00
N LEU A 33 -5.95 7.09 2.29
CA LEU A 33 -4.89 6.27 2.89
C LEU A 33 -4.74 4.91 2.20
N SER A 34 -5.85 4.22 1.92
CA SER A 34 -5.82 2.93 1.21
C SER A 34 -5.19 3.07 -0.19
N LYS A 35 -5.52 4.14 -0.92
CA LYS A 35 -4.91 4.41 -2.24
C LYS A 35 -3.39 4.60 -2.17
N LEU A 36 -2.87 5.19 -1.08
CA LEU A 36 -1.43 5.29 -0.85
C LEU A 36 -0.80 3.90 -0.63
N GLY A 37 -1.48 3.03 0.13
CA GLY A 37 -1.05 1.65 0.36
C GLY A 37 -1.06 0.78 -0.90
N CYS A 38 -2.02 0.97 -1.80
CA CYS A 38 -2.15 0.18 -3.03
C CYS A 38 -1.14 0.56 -4.14
N ASN A 39 -0.39 1.65 -3.99
CA ASN A 39 0.52 2.13 -5.04
C ASN A 39 1.84 1.34 -5.08
N ILE A 40 1.77 0.13 -5.61
CA ILE A 40 2.91 -0.80 -5.72
C ILE A 40 3.04 -1.32 -7.15
N THR A 41 4.27 -1.24 -7.66
CA THR A 41 4.69 -1.83 -8.92
C THR A 41 5.75 -2.89 -8.65
N ILE A 42 5.58 -4.06 -9.26
CA ILE A 42 6.57 -5.13 -9.25
C ILE A 42 7.47 -4.97 -10.47
N ASN A 43 8.77 -5.02 -10.25
CA ASN A 43 9.77 -5.19 -11.29
C ASN A 43 10.10 -6.69 -11.44
N GLU A 44 9.86 -7.23 -12.64
CA GLU A 44 10.07 -8.63 -13.01
C GLU A 44 11.55 -9.06 -13.05
N ASP A 45 12.49 -8.11 -13.09
CA ASP A 45 13.93 -8.38 -13.04
C ASP A 45 14.46 -8.53 -11.61
N ILE A 46 13.62 -8.22 -10.61
CA ILE A 46 13.93 -8.42 -9.20
C ILE A 46 13.30 -9.74 -8.75
N THR A 47 14.13 -10.68 -8.28
CA THR A 47 13.61 -11.98 -7.84
C THR A 47 12.58 -11.87 -6.71
N PRO A 48 11.50 -12.70 -6.71
CA PRO A 48 10.46 -12.67 -5.69
C PRO A 48 11.01 -12.69 -4.25
N ARG A 49 12.03 -13.52 -3.99
CA ARG A 49 12.72 -13.62 -2.69
C ARG A 49 13.17 -12.26 -2.14
N ARG A 50 13.57 -11.31 -2.99
CA ARG A 50 13.97 -9.97 -2.52
C ARG A 50 12.78 -9.19 -1.96
N TYR A 51 11.60 -9.30 -2.57
CA TYR A 51 10.38 -8.69 -2.05
C TYR A 51 9.98 -9.26 -0.69
N PHE A 52 10.11 -10.59 -0.48
CA PHE A 52 9.90 -11.20 0.84
C PHE A 52 10.81 -10.60 1.91
N ARG A 53 12.10 -10.39 1.60
CA ARG A 53 13.03 -9.72 2.54
C ARG A 53 12.62 -8.28 2.84
N SER A 54 12.19 -7.54 1.82
CA SER A 54 11.66 -6.18 2.01
C SER A 54 10.35 -6.18 2.82
N GLY A 55 9.54 -7.23 2.69
CA GLY A 55 8.30 -7.41 3.45
C GLY A 55 8.53 -7.50 4.96
N VAL A 56 9.59 -8.19 5.38
CA VAL A 56 9.95 -8.29 6.82
C VAL A 56 10.21 -6.91 7.41
N GLU A 57 10.97 -6.05 6.71
CA GLU A 57 11.21 -4.70 7.20
C GLU A 57 9.94 -3.83 7.16
N MET A 58 9.09 -4.02 6.15
CA MET A 58 7.81 -3.31 6.05
C MET A 58 6.88 -3.63 7.22
N GLU A 59 6.78 -4.91 7.61
CA GLU A 59 6.00 -5.35 8.76
C GLU A 59 6.59 -4.82 10.06
N ARG A 60 7.91 -4.92 10.24
CA ARG A 60 8.63 -4.35 11.39
C ARG A 60 8.37 -2.85 11.55
N MET A 61 8.45 -2.09 10.46
CA MET A 61 8.20 -0.65 10.47
C MET A 61 6.73 -0.30 10.72
N ALA A 62 5.79 -1.12 10.22
CA ALA A 62 4.38 -0.94 10.51
C ALA A 62 4.09 -1.11 12.02
N SER A 63 4.72 -2.10 12.67
CA SER A 63 4.62 -2.29 14.12
C SER A 63 5.22 -1.12 14.90
N VAL A 64 6.36 -0.56 14.48
CA VAL A 64 6.92 0.64 15.13
C VAL A 64 5.94 1.81 15.07
N TYR A 65 5.35 2.08 13.90
CA TYR A 65 4.35 3.14 13.77
C TYR A 65 3.10 2.88 14.62
N LEU A 66 2.68 1.63 14.75
CA LEU A 66 1.56 1.26 15.60
C LEU A 66 1.87 1.55 17.07
N ASP A 67 3.06 1.15 17.54
CA ASP A 67 3.51 1.34 18.92
C ASP A 67 3.69 2.83 19.27
N GLU A 68 4.11 3.65 18.30
CA GLU A 68 4.22 5.10 18.43
C GLU A 68 2.86 5.83 18.35
N GLY A 69 1.77 5.11 18.07
CA GLY A 69 0.43 5.69 17.89
C GLY A 69 0.23 6.39 16.55
N ASN A 70 1.17 6.23 15.61
CA ASN A 70 1.10 6.76 14.26
C ASN A 70 0.27 5.84 13.35
N LEU A 71 -1.04 5.78 13.63
CA LEU A 71 -1.96 4.81 13.04
C LEU A 71 -2.11 4.97 11.52
N GLU A 72 -2.05 6.19 10.99
CA GLU A 72 -2.19 6.45 9.55
C GLU A 72 -1.02 5.84 8.76
N ASN A 73 0.22 6.03 9.24
CA ASN A 73 1.39 5.44 8.58
C ASN A 73 1.46 3.92 8.78
N ALA A 74 1.09 3.41 9.96
CA ALA A 74 0.95 1.97 10.19
C ALA A 74 -0.06 1.35 9.21
N PHE A 75 -1.23 1.98 9.05
CA PHE A 75 -2.26 1.54 8.11
C PHE A 75 -1.75 1.51 6.67
N VAL A 76 -1.04 2.55 6.22
CA VAL A 76 -0.47 2.60 4.86
C VAL A 76 0.54 1.48 4.66
N LEU A 77 1.44 1.23 5.61
CA LEU A 77 2.42 0.15 5.49
C LEU A 77 1.78 -1.24 5.50
N TYR A 78 0.77 -1.49 6.34
CA TYR A 78 0.06 -2.77 6.32
C TYR A 78 -0.71 -2.99 5.01
N ASN A 79 -1.40 -1.97 4.48
CA ASN A 79 -2.04 -2.07 3.17
C ASN A 79 -1.00 -2.33 2.08
N LYS A 80 0.16 -1.67 2.15
CA LYS A 80 1.27 -1.90 1.20
C LYS A 80 1.80 -3.33 1.27
N PHE A 81 1.94 -3.88 2.48
CA PHE A 81 2.36 -5.26 2.68
C PHE A 81 1.33 -6.23 2.06
N ILE A 82 0.05 -6.04 2.36
CA ILE A 82 -1.04 -6.89 1.85
C ILE A 82 -1.09 -6.81 0.32
N THR A 83 -1.17 -5.61 -0.27
CA THR A 83 -1.20 -5.45 -1.73
C THR A 83 0.03 -6.08 -2.38
N LEU A 84 1.22 -5.90 -1.80
CA LEU A 84 2.44 -6.51 -2.33
C LEU A 84 2.31 -8.03 -2.42
N PHE A 85 1.95 -8.69 -1.33
CA PHE A 85 2.05 -10.14 -1.22
C PHE A 85 0.81 -10.90 -1.67
N VAL A 86 -0.37 -10.29 -1.58
CA VAL A 86 -1.65 -10.93 -1.93
C VAL A 86 -2.05 -10.61 -3.36
N GLU A 87 -1.85 -9.37 -3.81
CA GLU A 87 -2.34 -8.94 -5.13
C GLU A 87 -1.25 -8.89 -6.20
N LYS A 88 -0.06 -8.36 -5.88
CA LYS A 88 0.94 -8.02 -6.91
C LYS A 88 1.95 -9.15 -7.14
N LEU A 89 2.68 -9.54 -6.09
CA LEU A 89 3.78 -10.49 -6.18
C LEU A 89 3.37 -11.89 -6.69
N PRO A 90 2.16 -12.41 -6.41
CA PRO A 90 1.71 -13.68 -6.99
C PRO A 90 1.66 -13.71 -8.51
N ASN A 91 1.57 -12.54 -9.16
CA ASN A 91 1.55 -12.42 -10.63
C ASN A 91 2.96 -12.33 -11.25
N HIS A 92 4.03 -12.23 -10.44
CA HIS A 92 5.41 -12.19 -10.94
C HIS A 92 5.79 -13.50 -11.64
N ARG A 93 6.49 -13.42 -12.78
CA ARG A 93 6.81 -14.59 -13.64
C ARG A 93 7.48 -15.75 -12.89
N ASP A 94 8.43 -15.41 -12.02
CA ASP A 94 9.21 -16.39 -11.23
C ASP A 94 8.58 -16.75 -9.86
N TYR A 95 7.38 -16.27 -9.53
CA TYR A 95 6.79 -16.46 -8.19
C TYR A 95 6.52 -17.94 -7.85
N GLN A 96 6.05 -18.72 -8.82
CA GLN A 96 5.73 -20.13 -8.60
C GLN A 96 6.98 -20.99 -8.38
N GLN A 97 8.10 -20.62 -9.00
CA GLN A 97 9.38 -21.32 -8.88
C GLN A 97 10.11 -20.97 -7.58
N CYS A 98 9.64 -19.95 -6.85
CA CYS A 98 10.25 -19.55 -5.61
C CYS A 98 9.81 -20.48 -4.46
N GLU A 99 10.71 -21.37 -4.06
CA GLU A 99 10.60 -22.13 -2.81
C GLU A 99 11.00 -21.22 -1.65
N ILE A 100 10.00 -20.73 -0.93
CA ILE A 100 10.20 -19.82 0.20
C ILE A 100 9.42 -20.38 1.40
N PRO A 101 10.10 -20.74 2.51
CA PRO A 101 9.44 -21.15 3.75
C PRO A 101 8.39 -20.13 4.24
N GLU A 102 8.70 -18.84 4.09
CA GLU A 102 7.86 -17.70 4.48
C GLU A 102 6.57 -17.57 3.63
N LYS A 103 6.50 -18.24 2.46
CA LYS A 103 5.30 -18.25 1.60
C LYS A 103 4.08 -18.80 2.33
N GLN A 104 4.26 -19.76 3.25
CA GLN A 104 3.13 -20.33 4.00
C GLN A 104 2.50 -19.35 4.99
N VAL A 105 3.28 -18.43 5.57
CA VAL A 105 2.77 -17.41 6.51
C VAL A 105 1.94 -16.38 5.75
N ILE A 106 2.41 -15.96 4.58
CA ILE A 106 1.72 -15.00 3.72
C ILE A 106 0.45 -15.59 3.09
N LEU A 107 0.45 -16.86 2.68
CA LEU A 107 -0.75 -17.55 2.17
C LEU A 107 -1.85 -17.64 3.23
N LYS A 108 -1.51 -17.79 4.51
CA LYS A 108 -2.50 -17.76 5.60
C LYS A 108 -3.19 -16.40 5.72
N VAL A 109 -2.44 -15.30 5.53
CA VAL A 109 -3.02 -13.95 5.52
C VAL A 109 -4.01 -13.83 4.36
N GLY A 110 -3.63 -14.22 3.14
CA GLY A 110 -4.52 -14.20 1.98
C GLY A 110 -5.85 -14.96 2.17
N ILE A 111 -5.81 -16.12 2.85
CA ILE A 111 -7.02 -16.90 3.18
C ILE A 111 -7.94 -16.16 4.16
N ILE A 112 -7.39 -15.36 5.08
CA ILE A 112 -8.19 -14.64 6.08
C ILE A 112 -8.94 -13.44 5.47
N ILE A 113 -8.43 -12.89 4.37
CA ILE A 113 -8.99 -11.68 3.70
C ILE A 113 -9.86 -11.99 2.47
N SER A 114 -9.94 -13.25 2.05
CA SER A 114 -10.77 -13.72 0.91
C SER A 114 -12.12 -14.24 1.38
#